data_AF-A0A355SGY5-F1
#
_entry.id   AF-A0A355SGY5-F1
#
_cell.length_a   1.000
_cell.length_b   1.000
_cell.length_c   1.000
_cell.angle_alpha   90.00
_cell.angle_beta   90.00
_cell.angle_gamma   90.00
#
_symmetry.space_group_name_H-M   'P 1'
#
loop_
_entity.id
_entity.type
_entity.pdbx_description
1 polymer ?
#
loop_
_entity_poly.entity_id
_entity_poly.type
_entity_poly.pdbx_seq_one_letter_code
_entity_poly.pdbx_strand_id
1 'polypeptide(L)'
;MKGLSIFVRKDADKINNCLQDIKPLIEDGKSDIFICSDKDAGIDTEYKHDIIGYSGKDKDFNNFCLSLCDSDMAMIIEKGMELTIDVSNEIKGILKNVGCSILCTIKRYINSKKTEYYMDEKTIVSSKTSEDTVKLKAVIEDTSLINPDIDSIGYNLSSIADSGKYDELFLWYQNFVSNKSRKFKLKFFENLEKYKSTADCNTDTILENKFKNINFANYSKYLTVKKLYRE
;
A
#
# COMPACT_ATOMS: atom_id res chain seq x y z
N MET A 1 6.91 -22.93 12.98
CA MET A 1 7.20 -21.49 12.92
C MET A 1 7.21 -20.95 14.34
N LYS A 2 8.31 -20.32 14.75
CA LYS A 2 8.23 -19.29 15.80
C LYS A 2 7.61 -18.05 15.15
N GLY A 3 6.85 -17.29 15.94
CA GLY A 3 5.67 -16.52 15.53
C GLY A 3 5.78 -15.76 14.21
N LEU A 4 4.71 -15.86 13.40
CA LEU A 4 4.45 -14.96 12.28
C LEU A 4 3.26 -14.08 12.68
N SER A 5 3.43 -12.77 12.73
CA SER A 5 2.31 -11.84 12.85
C SER A 5 1.83 -11.41 11.47
N ILE A 6 0.57 -11.67 11.14
CA ILE A 6 -0.04 -11.30 9.86
C ILE A 6 -0.97 -10.10 10.08
N PHE A 7 -0.59 -8.95 9.53
CA PHE A 7 -1.37 -7.73 9.57
C PHE A 7 -2.19 -7.61 8.27
N VAL A 8 -3.50 -7.56 8.40
CA VAL A 8 -4.45 -7.50 7.28
C VAL A 8 -5.19 -6.17 7.31
N ARG A 9 -5.06 -5.39 6.23
CA ARG A 9 -5.86 -4.18 6.00
C ARG A 9 -6.70 -4.37 4.75
N LYS A 10 -8.00 -4.62 4.93
CA LYS A 10 -8.96 -4.84 3.84
C LYS A 10 -10.27 -4.12 4.12
N ASP A 11 -11.05 -3.91 3.05
CA ASP A 11 -12.46 -3.57 3.20
C ASP A 11 -13.17 -4.74 3.91
N ALA A 12 -14.13 -4.45 4.77
CA ALA A 12 -14.74 -5.43 5.67
C ALA A 12 -15.33 -6.66 4.93
N ASP A 13 -15.91 -6.43 3.75
CA ASP A 13 -16.48 -7.45 2.86
C ASP A 13 -15.43 -8.36 2.21
N LYS A 14 -14.14 -7.99 2.23
CA LYS A 14 -13.04 -8.74 1.62
C LYS A 14 -12.18 -9.50 2.62
N ILE A 15 -12.35 -9.27 3.93
CA ILE A 15 -11.53 -9.89 4.97
C ILE A 15 -11.63 -11.41 4.92
N ASN A 16 -12.86 -11.97 4.89
CA ASN A 16 -13.04 -13.42 4.92
C ASN A 16 -12.40 -14.12 3.72
N ASN A 17 -12.53 -13.57 2.53
CA ASN A 17 -11.87 -14.11 1.34
C ASN A 17 -10.34 -14.08 1.51
N CYS A 18 -9.80 -12.95 1.99
CA CYS A 18 -8.38 -12.84 2.29
C CYS A 18 -7.91 -13.90 3.29
N LEU A 19 -8.67 -14.15 4.36
CA LEU A 19 -8.34 -15.17 5.37
C LEU A 19 -8.38 -16.59 4.80
N GLN A 20 -9.31 -16.89 3.88
CA GLN A 20 -9.31 -18.17 3.15
C GLN A 20 -8.06 -18.31 2.27
N ASP A 21 -7.67 -17.24 1.57
CA ASP A 21 -6.49 -17.26 0.69
C ASP A 21 -5.20 -17.45 1.49
N ILE A 22 -5.12 -16.93 2.71
CA ILE A 22 -3.97 -17.12 3.60
C ILE A 22 -4.10 -18.31 4.56
N LYS A 23 -5.14 -19.14 4.42
CA LYS A 23 -5.35 -20.33 5.24
C LYS A 23 -4.09 -21.19 5.40
N PRO A 24 -3.28 -21.44 4.35
CA PRO A 24 -2.03 -22.20 4.51
C PRO A 24 -1.07 -21.62 5.56
N LEU A 25 -1.08 -20.30 5.78
CA LEU A 25 -0.18 -19.62 6.70
C LEU A 25 -0.69 -19.59 8.14
N ILE A 26 -1.98 -19.84 8.37
CA ILE A 26 -2.62 -19.69 9.69
C ILE A 26 -3.12 -21.01 10.28
N GLU A 27 -3.35 -22.04 9.46
CA GLU A 27 -3.92 -23.32 9.88
C GLU A 27 -3.05 -24.13 10.87
N ASP A 28 -1.74 -23.85 10.96
CA ASP A 28 -0.85 -24.56 11.87
C ASP A 28 -0.85 -23.97 13.30
N GLY A 29 -1.62 -22.90 13.52
CA GLY A 29 -1.80 -22.24 14.81
C GLY A 29 -0.57 -21.46 15.31
N LYS A 30 0.41 -21.20 14.43
CA LYS A 30 1.67 -20.52 14.80
C LYS A 30 1.74 -19.07 14.32
N SER A 31 0.63 -18.58 13.77
CA SER A 31 0.51 -17.24 13.24
C SER A 31 -0.56 -16.47 14.01
N ASP A 32 -0.21 -15.26 14.41
CA ASP A 32 -1.15 -14.31 15.01
C ASP A 32 -1.74 -13.45 13.89
N ILE A 33 -3.04 -13.20 13.94
CA ILE A 33 -3.76 -12.42 12.92
C ILE A 33 -4.22 -11.10 13.53
N PHE A 34 -3.80 -10.01 12.92
CA PHE A 34 -4.18 -8.66 13.28
C PHE A 34 -4.93 -8.01 12.14
N ILE A 35 -6.18 -7.61 12.38
CA ILE A 35 -6.99 -6.90 11.39
C ILE A 35 -6.90 -5.39 11.68
N CYS A 36 -6.28 -4.66 10.77
CA CYS A 36 -6.09 -3.21 10.88
C CYS A 36 -7.29 -2.48 10.29
N SER A 37 -8.12 -1.87 11.14
CA SER A 37 -9.34 -1.16 10.77
C SER A 37 -9.43 0.19 11.46
N ASP A 38 -10.09 1.17 10.82
CA ASP A 38 -10.38 2.49 11.42
C ASP A 38 -11.64 2.45 12.32
N LYS A 39 -12.44 1.39 12.19
CA LYS A 39 -13.71 1.17 12.89
C LYS A 39 -13.73 -0.21 13.52
N ASP A 40 -14.46 -0.31 14.63
CA ASP A 40 -14.92 -1.58 15.18
C ASP A 40 -15.99 -2.14 14.22
N ALA A 41 -15.52 -2.60 13.07
CA ALA A 41 -16.33 -3.30 12.12
C ALA A 41 -16.59 -4.66 12.77
N GLY A 42 -17.86 -5.02 12.98
CA GLY A 42 -18.26 -6.34 13.50
C GLY A 42 -17.84 -7.44 12.54
N ILE A 43 -16.54 -7.70 12.51
CA ILE A 43 -15.84 -8.61 11.63
C ILE A 43 -15.99 -10.00 12.25
N ASP A 44 -16.98 -10.73 11.75
CA ASP A 44 -17.20 -12.12 12.12
C ASP A 44 -16.40 -13.03 11.18
N THR A 45 -15.37 -13.67 11.73
CA THR A 45 -14.49 -14.58 10.99
C THR A 45 -14.27 -15.85 11.80
N GLU A 46 -14.07 -16.97 11.10
CA GLU A 46 -13.81 -18.27 11.73
C GLU A 46 -12.41 -18.37 12.36
N TYR A 47 -11.53 -17.43 12.08
CA TYR A 47 -10.15 -17.41 12.58
C TYR A 47 -10.03 -16.49 13.78
N LYS A 48 -9.32 -16.94 14.82
CA LYS A 48 -8.99 -16.09 15.96
C LYS A 48 -8.12 -14.92 15.47
N HIS A 49 -8.52 -13.70 15.79
CA HIS A 49 -7.84 -12.48 15.37
C HIS A 49 -8.03 -11.38 16.41
N ASP A 50 -7.14 -10.40 16.38
CA ASP A 50 -7.26 -9.14 17.13
C ASP A 50 -7.53 -7.98 16.16
N ILE A 51 -8.35 -7.02 16.58
CA ILE A 51 -8.62 -5.80 15.80
C ILE A 51 -7.72 -4.67 16.31
N ILE A 52 -6.96 -4.06 15.39
CA ILE A 52 -6.07 -2.94 15.69
C ILE A 52 -6.58 -1.68 15.01
N GLY A 53 -6.76 -0.62 15.79
CA GLY A 53 -7.11 0.71 15.30
C GLY A 53 -5.97 1.32 14.48
N TYR A 54 -6.18 1.58 13.19
CA TYR A 54 -5.25 2.34 12.36
C TYR A 54 -5.94 3.57 11.75
N SER A 55 -5.56 4.76 12.22
CA SER A 55 -6.21 6.02 11.85
C SER A 55 -5.66 6.67 10.57
N GLY A 56 -4.64 6.07 9.93
CA GLY A 56 -3.99 6.62 8.74
C GLY A 56 -3.20 7.92 8.98
N LYS A 57 -2.99 8.30 10.24
CA LYS A 57 -2.17 9.46 10.64
C LYS A 57 -0.68 9.14 10.70
N ASP A 58 -0.32 7.86 10.85
CA ASP A 58 1.07 7.44 10.75
C ASP A 58 1.55 7.57 9.31
N LYS A 59 2.74 8.13 9.13
CA LYS A 59 3.31 8.38 7.80
C LYS A 59 3.53 7.09 7.00
N ASP A 60 3.58 5.94 7.67
CA ASP A 60 3.85 4.65 7.05
C ASP A 60 3.13 3.51 7.80
N PHE A 61 2.19 2.87 7.12
CA PHE A 61 1.44 1.71 7.64
C PHE A 61 2.35 0.52 7.95
N ASN A 62 3.43 0.34 7.19
CA ASN A 62 4.35 -0.76 7.43
C ASN A 62 5.09 -0.56 8.76
N ASN A 63 5.60 0.65 9.01
CA ASN A 63 6.28 0.95 10.27
C ASN A 63 5.34 0.81 11.47
N PHE A 64 4.07 1.21 11.32
CA PHE A 64 3.04 0.97 12.32
C PHE A 64 2.91 -0.53 12.64
N CYS A 65 2.68 -1.38 11.64
CA CYS A 65 2.57 -2.83 11.83
C CYS A 65 3.85 -3.45 12.43
N LEU A 66 5.02 -3.06 11.93
CA LEU A 66 6.31 -3.56 12.42
C LEU A 66 6.57 -3.18 13.88
N SER A 67 6.10 -2.01 14.33
CA SER A 67 6.21 -1.56 15.72
C SER A 67 5.32 -2.35 16.70
N LEU A 68 4.26 -2.98 16.20
CA LEU A 68 3.32 -3.78 16.98
C LEU A 68 3.60 -5.28 16.93
N CYS A 69 4.45 -5.70 15.99
CA CYS A 69 4.83 -7.09 15.84
C CYS A 69 5.72 -7.48 17.03
N ASP A 70 5.35 -8.49 17.82
CA ASP A 70 6.26 -9.12 18.80
C ASP A 70 6.90 -10.40 18.26
N SER A 71 6.37 -10.91 17.13
CA SER A 71 6.86 -12.07 16.43
C SER A 71 8.22 -11.84 15.74
N ASP A 72 8.91 -12.94 15.43
CA ASP A 72 10.18 -12.94 14.67
C ASP A 72 9.97 -12.42 13.25
N MET A 73 8.77 -12.60 12.71
CA MET A 73 8.39 -12.21 11.35
C MET A 73 7.06 -11.47 11.35
N ALA A 74 6.95 -10.47 10.48
CA ALA A 74 5.72 -9.76 10.20
C ALA A 74 5.35 -9.92 8.71
N MET A 75 4.13 -10.33 8.43
CA MET A 75 3.54 -10.26 7.10
C MET A 75 2.54 -9.12 7.04
N ILE A 76 2.59 -8.30 5.99
CA ILE A 76 1.69 -7.16 5.84
C ILE A 76 0.91 -7.30 4.53
N ILE A 77 -0.41 -7.37 4.65
CA ILE A 77 -1.35 -7.49 3.54
C ILE A 77 -2.17 -6.20 3.48
N GLU A 78 -1.87 -5.37 2.48
CA GLU A 78 -2.50 -4.06 2.34
C GLU A 78 -3.81 -4.08 1.56
N LYS A 79 -4.51 -2.95 1.65
CA LYS A 79 -5.72 -2.69 0.85
C LYS A 79 -5.34 -2.79 -0.62
N GLY A 80 -6.09 -3.60 -1.37
CA GLY A 80 -5.85 -3.84 -2.80
C GLY A 80 -5.01 -5.06 -3.14
N MET A 81 -4.12 -5.54 -2.26
CA MET A 81 -3.25 -6.70 -2.54
C MET A 81 -4.00 -8.04 -2.58
N GLU A 82 -4.08 -8.69 -3.73
CA GLU A 82 -4.81 -9.94 -3.93
C GLU A 82 -3.86 -11.13 -3.81
N LEU A 83 -3.78 -11.72 -2.61
CA LEU A 83 -3.10 -13.01 -2.41
C LEU A 83 -4.02 -14.14 -2.84
N THR A 84 -3.44 -15.14 -3.48
CA THR A 84 -4.13 -16.40 -3.78
C THR A 84 -3.62 -17.49 -2.85
N ILE A 85 -4.36 -18.59 -2.74
CA ILE A 85 -3.91 -19.76 -1.98
C ILE A 85 -2.56 -20.31 -2.47
N ASP A 86 -2.26 -20.20 -3.77
CA ASP A 86 -0.99 -20.62 -4.36
C ASP A 86 0.17 -19.74 -3.89
N VAL A 87 -0.02 -18.42 -3.86
CA VAL A 87 0.93 -17.47 -3.28
C VAL A 87 1.20 -17.82 -1.81
N SER A 88 0.15 -18.05 -1.03
CA SER A 88 0.26 -18.41 0.38
C SER A 88 1.00 -19.74 0.61
N ASN A 89 0.77 -20.74 -0.25
CA ASN A 89 1.50 -22.01 -0.21
C ASN A 89 2.98 -21.83 -0.53
N GLU A 90 3.33 -20.97 -1.50
CA GLU A 90 4.72 -20.66 -1.81
C GLU A 90 5.41 -19.96 -0.63
N ILE A 91 4.76 -18.94 -0.04
CA ILE A 91 5.25 -18.26 1.18
C ILE A 91 5.47 -19.28 2.30
N LYS A 92 4.48 -20.15 2.58
CA LYS A 92 4.59 -21.21 3.59
C LYS A 92 5.79 -22.13 3.31
N GLY A 93 6.04 -22.48 2.05
CA GLY A 93 7.17 -23.29 1.64
C GLY A 93 8.52 -22.65 1.93
N ILE A 94 8.64 -21.34 1.70
CA ILE A 94 9.85 -20.57 2.01
C ILE A 94 10.07 -20.51 3.54
N LEU A 95 9.03 -20.13 4.29
CA LEU A 95 9.10 -19.94 5.74
C LEU A 95 9.37 -21.24 6.53
N LYS A 96 9.08 -22.42 5.97
CA LYS A 96 9.42 -23.71 6.61
C LYS A 96 10.91 -23.93 6.77
N ASN A 97 11.72 -23.41 5.85
CA ASN A 97 13.13 -23.74 5.74
C ASN A 97 14.04 -22.59 6.17
N VAL A 98 13.54 -21.35 6.16
CA VAL A 98 14.34 -20.15 6.36
C VAL A 98 13.53 -19.09 7.10
N GLY A 99 14.11 -18.50 8.16
CA GLY A 99 13.56 -17.33 8.85
C GLY A 99 13.92 -16.02 8.14
N CYS A 100 13.67 -15.93 6.83
CA CYS A 100 14.07 -14.82 5.97
C CYS A 100 12.95 -13.80 5.73
N SER A 101 13.34 -12.65 5.20
CA SER A 101 12.40 -11.73 4.57
C SER A 101 11.99 -12.26 3.20
N ILE A 102 10.76 -11.97 2.77
CA ILE A 102 10.22 -12.37 1.47
C ILE A 102 9.89 -11.12 0.66
N LEU A 103 10.60 -10.97 -0.46
CA LEU A 103 10.36 -9.94 -1.46
C LEU A 103 9.45 -10.50 -2.56
N CYS A 104 8.50 -9.72 -3.07
CA CYS A 104 7.66 -10.14 -4.18
C CYS A 104 7.51 -9.02 -5.22
N THR A 105 7.14 -9.39 -6.43
CA THR A 105 6.72 -8.43 -7.45
C THR A 105 5.23 -8.14 -7.27
N ILE A 106 4.87 -6.88 -7.08
CA ILE A 106 3.49 -6.41 -7.08
C ILE A 106 3.14 -5.86 -8.46
N LYS A 107 2.00 -6.25 -9.01
CA LYS A 107 1.43 -5.70 -10.24
C LYS A 107 0.26 -4.79 -9.90
N ARG A 108 0.48 -3.48 -9.94
CA ARG A 108 -0.49 -2.46 -9.54
C ARG A 108 -1.26 -1.93 -10.74
N TYR A 109 -2.58 -2.06 -10.72
CA TYR A 109 -3.45 -1.61 -11.82
C TYR A 109 -3.83 -0.14 -11.68
N ILE A 110 -3.57 0.66 -12.71
CA ILE A 110 -3.80 2.12 -12.72
C ILE A 110 -5.25 2.46 -13.09
N ASN A 111 -5.97 1.53 -13.73
CA ASN A 111 -7.32 1.75 -14.22
C ASN A 111 -8.26 0.58 -13.90
N SER A 112 -9.57 0.85 -13.93
CA SER A 112 -10.61 -0.14 -13.61
C SER A 112 -10.72 -1.29 -14.61
N LYS A 113 -10.20 -1.11 -15.83
CA LYS A 113 -10.19 -2.15 -16.87
C LYS A 113 -9.01 -3.13 -16.73
N LYS A 114 -8.11 -2.90 -15.76
CA LYS A 114 -6.88 -3.67 -15.56
C LYS A 114 -5.97 -3.74 -16.81
N THR A 115 -6.05 -2.75 -17.72
CA THR A 115 -5.24 -2.74 -18.95
C THR A 115 -3.93 -1.99 -18.81
N GLU A 116 -3.85 -1.05 -17.86
CA GLU A 116 -2.65 -0.29 -17.55
C GLU A 116 -2.20 -0.65 -16.15
N TYR A 117 -0.92 -0.97 -16.01
CA TYR A 117 -0.32 -1.38 -14.76
C TYR A 117 1.16 -1.03 -14.74
N TYR A 118 1.73 -1.03 -13.54
CA TYR A 118 3.17 -1.06 -13.35
C TYR A 118 3.54 -2.14 -12.35
N MET A 119 4.83 -2.46 -12.33
CA MET A 119 5.38 -3.43 -11.39
C MET A 119 6.43 -2.76 -10.52
N ASP A 120 6.38 -3.08 -9.23
CA ASP A 120 7.37 -2.74 -8.23
C ASP A 120 7.66 -3.95 -7.33
N GLU A 121 8.81 -3.95 -6.66
CA GLU A 121 9.18 -4.98 -5.71
C GLU A 121 8.82 -4.52 -4.30
N LYS A 122 8.20 -5.39 -3.51
CA LYS A 122 7.79 -5.10 -2.14
C LYS A 122 8.07 -6.27 -1.21
N THR A 123 8.61 -5.96 -0.03
CA THR A 123 8.76 -6.93 1.05
C THR A 123 7.38 -7.20 1.65
N ILE A 124 6.92 -8.44 1.54
CA ILE A 124 5.62 -8.88 2.07
C ILE A 124 5.74 -9.59 3.40
N VAL A 125 6.90 -10.20 3.67
CA VAL A 125 7.26 -10.75 4.97
C VAL A 125 8.59 -10.15 5.37
N SER A 126 8.65 -9.49 6.52
CA SER A 126 9.88 -8.95 7.09
C SER A 126 10.33 -9.84 8.25
N SER A 127 11.57 -10.31 8.20
CA SER A 127 12.22 -10.99 9.31
C SER A 127 12.98 -10.00 10.18
N LYS A 128 12.86 -10.14 11.50
CA LYS A 128 13.66 -9.36 12.47
C LYS A 128 14.98 -10.04 12.80
N THR A 129 15.09 -11.33 12.52
CA THR A 129 16.20 -12.18 12.98
C THR A 129 17.18 -12.53 11.87
N SER A 130 16.85 -12.23 10.60
CA SER A 130 17.71 -12.50 9.45
C SER A 130 17.68 -11.34 8.45
N GLU A 131 18.84 -11.08 7.86
CA GLU A 131 19.00 -10.16 6.72
C GLU A 131 18.76 -10.87 5.38
N ASP A 132 18.67 -12.21 5.37
CA ASP A 132 18.41 -12.97 4.16
C ASP A 132 17.07 -12.57 3.55
N THR A 133 17.07 -12.37 2.24
CA THR A 133 15.86 -12.06 1.47
C THR A 133 15.68 -13.06 0.37
N VAL A 134 14.51 -13.71 0.34
CA VAL A 134 14.11 -14.65 -0.72
C VAL A 134 13.05 -14.00 -1.58
N LYS A 135 13.22 -14.07 -2.90
CA LYS A 135 12.25 -13.55 -3.86
C LYS A 135 11.17 -14.60 -4.15
N LEU A 136 9.92 -14.23 -3.89
CA LEU A 136 8.73 -14.96 -4.30
C LEU A 136 8.66 -15.01 -5.84
N LYS A 137 8.36 -16.18 -6.40
CA LYS A 137 8.20 -16.35 -7.86
C LYS A 137 6.85 -15.81 -8.33
N ALA A 138 5.81 -16.00 -7.54
CA ALA A 138 4.49 -15.49 -7.85
C ALA A 138 4.45 -13.95 -7.86
N VAL A 139 3.59 -13.41 -8.73
CA VAL A 139 3.26 -11.98 -8.79
C VAL A 139 1.96 -11.75 -8.05
N ILE A 140 1.93 -10.78 -7.15
CA ILE A 140 0.72 -10.40 -6.43
C ILE A 140 0.04 -9.26 -7.19
N GLU A 141 -1.25 -9.41 -7.49
CA GLU A 141 -2.04 -8.34 -8.08
C GLU A 141 -2.42 -7.29 -7.02
N ASP A 142 -2.47 -6.02 -7.40
CA ASP A 142 -2.92 -4.95 -6.51
C ASP A 142 -3.90 -4.00 -7.21
N THR A 143 -5.09 -3.88 -6.60
CA THR A 143 -6.20 -3.04 -7.05
C THR A 143 -6.38 -1.77 -6.22
N SER A 144 -5.42 -1.40 -5.37
CA SER A 144 -5.44 -0.23 -4.47
C SER A 144 -5.66 1.11 -5.19
N LEU A 145 -5.23 1.23 -6.44
CA LEU A 145 -5.39 2.44 -7.25
C LEU A 145 -6.72 2.49 -8.03
N ILE A 146 -7.50 1.39 -8.04
CA ILE A 146 -8.80 1.31 -8.69
C ILE A 146 -9.88 1.80 -7.73
N ASN A 147 -10.52 2.93 -8.06
CA ASN A 147 -11.59 3.52 -7.24
C ASN A 147 -11.26 3.70 -5.74
N PRO A 148 -10.05 4.19 -5.37
CA PRO A 148 -9.75 4.44 -3.97
C PRO A 148 -10.68 5.49 -3.37
N ASP A 149 -10.92 5.33 -2.07
CA ASP A 149 -11.56 6.35 -1.26
C ASP A 149 -10.66 7.60 -1.12
N ILE A 150 -11.26 8.68 -0.63
CA ILE A 150 -10.58 9.97 -0.51
C ILE A 150 -9.44 9.96 0.52
N ASP A 151 -9.51 9.05 1.49
CA ASP A 151 -8.56 8.97 2.60
C ASP A 151 -7.30 8.16 2.19
N SER A 152 -7.44 7.22 1.25
CA SER A 152 -6.35 6.46 0.62
C SER A 152 -5.52 7.26 -0.39
N ILE A 153 -5.95 8.46 -0.81
CA ILE A 153 -5.23 9.24 -1.83
C ILE A 153 -3.77 9.52 -1.44
N GLY A 154 -3.54 9.94 -0.20
CA GLY A 154 -2.20 10.28 0.27
C GLY A 154 -1.26 9.08 0.23
N TYR A 155 -1.73 7.95 0.76
CA TYR A 155 -1.00 6.69 0.75
C TYR A 155 -0.66 6.23 -0.69
N ASN A 156 -1.66 6.21 -1.58
CA ASN A 156 -1.46 5.79 -2.97
C ASN A 156 -0.49 6.70 -3.71
N LEU A 157 -0.58 8.02 -3.51
CA LEU A 157 0.34 8.98 -4.11
C LEU A 157 1.78 8.74 -3.66
N SER A 158 2.02 8.65 -2.34
CA SER A 158 3.34 8.37 -1.79
C SER A 158 3.86 7.04 -2.30
N SER A 159 3.05 5.96 -2.24
CA SER A 159 3.47 4.64 -2.68
C SER A 159 3.91 4.59 -4.16
N ILE A 160 3.27 5.35 -5.05
CA ILE A 160 3.72 5.41 -6.46
C ILE A 160 5.00 6.24 -6.58
N ALA A 161 5.06 7.37 -5.87
CA ALA A 161 6.18 8.32 -5.95
C ALA A 161 7.47 7.78 -5.31
N ASP A 162 7.37 7.07 -4.17
CA ASP A 162 8.47 6.42 -3.47
C ASP A 162 9.11 5.32 -4.34
N SER A 163 8.32 4.67 -5.20
CA SER A 163 8.79 3.72 -6.21
C SER A 163 9.40 4.39 -7.46
N GLY A 164 9.49 5.72 -7.50
CA GLY A 164 10.01 6.51 -8.62
C GLY A 164 9.14 6.47 -9.88
N LYS A 165 7.89 6.00 -9.78
CA LYS A 165 6.96 5.76 -10.90
C LYS A 165 6.15 7.01 -11.24
N TYR A 166 6.86 8.11 -11.53
CA TYR A 166 6.24 9.42 -11.68
C TYR A 166 5.33 9.54 -12.92
N ASP A 167 5.62 8.78 -13.99
CA ASP A 167 4.76 8.73 -15.18
C ASP A 167 3.45 8.01 -14.87
N GLU A 168 3.52 6.92 -14.14
CA GLU A 168 2.38 6.15 -13.66
C GLU A 168 1.53 6.97 -12.68
N LEU A 169 2.15 7.78 -11.82
CA LEU A 169 1.44 8.71 -10.94
C LEU A 169 0.63 9.73 -11.75
N PHE A 170 1.22 10.25 -12.83
CA PHE A 170 0.54 11.20 -13.71
C PHE A 170 -0.58 10.51 -14.52
N LEU A 171 -0.35 9.31 -15.02
CA LEU A 171 -1.38 8.50 -15.69
C LEU A 171 -2.55 8.19 -14.74
N TRP A 172 -2.27 7.83 -13.49
CA TRP A 172 -3.30 7.63 -12.47
C TRP A 172 -4.11 8.91 -12.24
N TYR A 173 -3.45 10.07 -12.18
CA TYR A 173 -4.14 11.35 -12.11
C TYR A 173 -5.07 11.55 -13.33
N GLN A 174 -4.57 11.34 -14.54
CA GLN A 174 -5.34 11.56 -15.77
C GLN A 174 -6.54 10.63 -15.89
N ASN A 175 -6.34 9.34 -15.65
CA ASN A 175 -7.37 8.32 -15.84
C ASN A 175 -8.42 8.32 -14.74
N PHE A 176 -8.02 8.65 -13.51
CA PHE A 176 -8.89 8.52 -12.35
C PHE A 176 -9.17 9.86 -11.66
N VAL A 177 -8.16 10.50 -11.10
CA VAL A 177 -8.31 11.66 -10.20
C VAL A 177 -8.97 12.85 -10.91
N SER A 178 -8.57 13.11 -12.16
CA SER A 178 -9.04 14.24 -12.97
C SER A 178 -10.55 14.22 -13.19
N ASN A 179 -11.17 13.04 -13.16
CA ASN A 179 -12.59 12.80 -13.38
C ASN A 179 -13.41 12.78 -12.08
N LYS A 180 -12.78 12.97 -10.92
CA LYS A 180 -13.47 12.98 -9.61
C LYS A 180 -13.99 14.37 -9.21
N SER A 181 -14.65 14.43 -8.06
CA SER A 181 -15.18 15.68 -7.50
C SER A 181 -14.07 16.69 -7.19
N ARG A 182 -14.43 17.97 -7.09
CA ARG A 182 -13.49 19.05 -6.70
C ARG A 182 -12.80 18.75 -5.37
N LYS A 183 -13.51 18.18 -4.39
CA LYS A 183 -12.98 17.79 -3.08
C LYS A 183 -11.87 16.74 -3.23
N PHE A 184 -12.09 15.73 -4.08
CA PHE A 184 -11.11 14.67 -4.34
C PHE A 184 -9.84 15.21 -5.00
N LYS A 185 -9.99 16.07 -6.03
CA LYS A 185 -8.86 16.72 -6.71
C LYS A 185 -8.05 17.61 -5.77
N LEU A 186 -8.71 18.41 -4.94
CA LEU A 186 -8.04 19.23 -3.92
C LEU A 186 -7.21 18.37 -2.97
N LYS A 187 -7.79 17.29 -2.45
CA LYS A 187 -7.09 16.36 -1.56
C LYS A 187 -5.86 15.73 -2.22
N PHE A 188 -5.94 15.39 -3.51
CA PHE A 188 -4.79 14.93 -4.28
C PHE A 188 -3.67 15.97 -4.32
N PHE A 189 -3.98 17.21 -4.71
CA PHE A 189 -2.96 18.27 -4.78
C PHE A 189 -2.37 18.63 -3.42
N GLU A 190 -3.18 18.65 -2.35
CA GLU A 190 -2.68 18.84 -0.98
C GLU A 190 -1.66 17.77 -0.59
N ASN A 191 -1.93 16.49 -0.92
CA ASN A 191 -0.97 15.41 -0.66
C ASN A 191 0.25 15.48 -1.56
N LEU A 192 0.10 15.88 -2.83
CA LEU A 192 1.22 16.09 -3.75
C LEU A 192 2.19 17.15 -3.22
N GLU A 193 1.66 18.28 -2.74
CA GLU A 193 2.48 19.36 -2.18
C GLU A 193 3.16 18.93 -0.87
N LYS A 194 2.45 18.20 0.00
CA LYS A 194 3.04 17.63 1.21
C LYS A 194 4.18 16.68 0.88
N TYR A 195 3.99 15.78 -0.08
CA TYR A 195 5.03 14.86 -0.53
C TYR A 195 6.26 15.62 -1.06
N LYS A 196 6.06 16.58 -1.97
CA LYS A 196 7.14 17.42 -2.51
C LYS A 196 7.91 18.18 -1.43
N SER A 197 7.25 18.62 -0.36
CA SER A 197 7.90 19.35 0.74
C SER A 197 8.90 18.51 1.54
N THR A 198 8.79 17.19 1.49
CA THR A 198 9.70 16.25 2.16
C THR A 198 10.61 15.48 1.21
N ALA A 199 10.39 15.62 -0.10
CA ALA A 199 11.18 14.94 -1.12
C ALA A 199 12.50 15.69 -1.39
N ASP A 200 13.47 14.99 -2.00
CA ASP A 200 14.69 15.63 -2.48
C ASP A 200 14.40 16.61 -3.65
N CYS A 201 15.35 17.50 -3.93
CA CYS A 201 15.19 18.55 -4.93
C CYS A 201 14.93 18.00 -6.36
N ASN A 202 15.53 16.86 -6.71
CA ASN A 202 15.32 16.25 -8.02
C ASN A 202 13.89 15.71 -8.14
N THR A 203 13.40 15.03 -7.10
CA THR A 203 12.02 14.54 -7.04
C THR A 203 10.99 15.67 -7.08
N ASP A 204 11.17 16.77 -6.32
CA ASP A 204 10.30 17.96 -6.39
C ASP A 204 10.26 18.50 -7.83
N THR A 205 11.42 18.64 -8.47
CA THR A 205 11.54 19.16 -9.84
C THR A 205 10.82 18.29 -10.87
N ILE A 206 10.94 16.96 -10.77
CA ILE A 206 10.25 16.03 -11.68
C ILE A 206 8.73 16.16 -11.53
N LEU A 207 8.23 16.12 -10.29
CA LEU A 207 6.81 16.21 -9.99
C LEU A 207 6.24 17.58 -10.39
N GLU A 208 6.94 18.67 -10.09
CA GLU A 208 6.55 20.01 -10.52
C GLU A 208 6.41 20.09 -12.04
N ASN A 209 7.39 19.56 -12.78
CA ASN A 209 7.35 19.55 -14.25
C ASN A 209 6.21 18.71 -14.83
N LYS A 210 5.86 17.57 -14.22
CA LYS A 210 4.74 16.75 -14.68
C LYS A 210 3.38 17.42 -14.43
N PHE A 211 3.23 18.12 -13.29
CA PHE A 211 1.92 18.64 -12.86
C PHE A 211 1.71 20.14 -13.16
N LYS A 212 2.73 20.91 -13.60
CA LYS A 212 2.65 22.37 -13.81
C LYS A 212 1.58 22.85 -14.79
N ASN A 213 1.27 22.04 -15.81
CA ASN A 213 0.34 22.42 -16.88
C ASN A 213 -1.11 21.98 -16.62
N ILE A 214 -1.39 21.41 -15.45
CA ILE A 214 -2.73 20.94 -15.14
C ILE A 214 -3.64 22.14 -14.83
N ASN A 215 -4.70 22.26 -15.62
CA ASN A 215 -5.70 23.31 -15.45
C ASN A 215 -6.68 22.96 -14.32
N PHE A 216 -6.32 23.32 -13.09
CA PHE A 216 -7.21 23.27 -11.93
C PHE A 216 -7.16 24.62 -11.23
N ALA A 217 -8.20 25.44 -11.39
CA ALA A 217 -8.21 26.88 -11.12
C ALA A 217 -7.58 27.33 -9.77
N ASN A 218 -7.70 26.52 -8.71
CA ASN A 218 -7.09 26.84 -7.41
C ASN A 218 -5.64 26.39 -7.28
N TYR A 219 -5.25 25.30 -7.95
CA TYR A 219 -3.88 24.80 -7.95
C TYR A 219 -2.98 25.67 -8.84
N SER A 220 -3.48 26.12 -10.01
CA SER A 220 -2.76 27.07 -10.85
C SER A 220 -2.48 28.38 -10.10
N LYS A 221 -3.46 28.92 -9.36
CA LYS A 221 -3.27 30.08 -8.46
C LYS A 221 -2.26 29.81 -7.35
N TYR A 222 -2.35 28.65 -6.70
CA TYR A 222 -1.39 28.24 -5.67
C TYR A 222 0.04 28.16 -6.22
N LEU A 223 0.25 27.56 -7.40
CA LEU A 223 1.56 27.48 -8.04
C LEU A 223 2.11 28.86 -8.40
N THR A 224 1.25 29.78 -8.87
CA THR A 224 1.64 31.18 -9.11
C THR A 224 2.15 31.84 -7.83
N VAL A 225 1.42 31.68 -6.71
CA VAL A 225 1.84 32.23 -5.42
C VAL A 225 3.13 31.55 -4.93
N LYS A 226 3.24 30.23 -5.01
CA LYS A 226 4.42 29.46 -4.59
C LYS A 226 5.70 29.90 -5.33
N LYS A 227 5.60 30.18 -6.64
CA LYS A 227 6.73 30.70 -7.43
C LYS A 227 7.23 32.05 -6.92
N LEU A 228 6.32 32.95 -6.54
CA LEU A 228 6.67 34.28 -6.00
C LEU A 228 7.43 34.22 -4.67
N TYR A 229 7.38 33.10 -3.94
CA TYR A 229 8.09 32.90 -2.67
C TYR A 229 9.37 32.07 -2.79
N ARG A 230 9.69 31.55 -3.98
CA ARG A 230 10.91 30.76 -4.26
C ARG A 230 11.96 31.52 -5.08
N GLU A 231 11.61 32.70 -5.60
CA GLU A 231 12.51 33.69 -6.23
C GLU A 231 12.88 34.79 -5.24
#